data_AF-A0A3D3YVD2-F1
#
_entry.id   AF-A0A3D3YVD2-F1
#
_cell.length_a   1.000
_cell.length_b   1.000
_cell.length_c   1.000
_cell.angle_alpha   90.00
_cell.angle_beta   90.00
_cell.angle_gamma   90.00
#
_symmetry.space_group_name_H-M   'P 1'
#
loop_
_entity.id
_entity.type
_entity.pdbx_description
1 polymer ?
#
loop_
_entity_poly.entity_id
_entity_poly.type
_entity_poly.pdbx_seq_one_letter_code
_entity_poly.pdbx_strand_id
1 'polypeptide(L)'
;EFTMLEAYQAYGDYFTMMDLVEQLFREAALAVRGSLLFEFQGRELDMATPWRRSRLDELVSEAAGRTLTLSDEAGLRAAADEHHVLVEKGWAPGKILA
;
A
#
# COMPACT_ATOMS: atom_id res chain seq x y z
N GLU A 1 -11.84 0.25 -20.68
CA GLU A 1 -11.15 -1.05 -20.78
C GLU A 1 -9.79 -0.91 -20.13
N PHE A 2 -9.35 -1.89 -19.34
CA PHE A 2 -8.02 -1.94 -18.73
C PHE A 2 -7.53 -3.39 -18.69
N THR A 3 -6.20 -3.56 -18.65
CA THR A 3 -5.54 -4.88 -18.61
C THR A 3 -5.06 -5.19 -17.20
N MET A 4 -5.26 -6.43 -16.75
CA MET A 4 -4.73 -6.93 -15.47
C MET A 4 -3.97 -8.23 -15.64
N LEU A 5 -3.05 -8.48 -14.70
CA LEU A 5 -2.37 -9.75 -14.50
C LEU A 5 -2.78 -10.32 -13.14
N GLU A 6 -3.32 -11.54 -13.14
CA GLU A 6 -3.57 -12.30 -11.91
C GLU A 6 -2.61 -13.49 -11.83
N ALA A 7 -2.09 -13.77 -10.64
CA ALA A 7 -1.14 -14.85 -10.39
C ALA A 7 -1.49 -15.60 -9.09
N TYR A 8 -1.30 -16.91 -9.10
CA TYR A 8 -1.57 -17.80 -7.98
C TYR A 8 -0.40 -18.78 -7.80
N GLN A 9 0.04 -18.97 -6.56
CA GLN A 9 1.10 -19.90 -6.21
C GLN A 9 0.64 -20.83 -5.09
N ALA A 10 0.59 -22.14 -5.37
CA ALA A 10 0.25 -23.14 -4.37
C ALA A 10 1.26 -23.10 -3.22
N TYR A 11 0.76 -23.24 -1.99
CA TYR A 11 1.54 -23.17 -0.74
C TYR A 11 2.22 -21.81 -0.47
N GLY A 12 1.92 -20.78 -1.26
CA GLY A 12 2.35 -19.40 -1.00
C GLY A 12 1.37 -18.64 -0.13
N ASP A 13 1.89 -17.70 0.65
CA ASP A 13 1.13 -16.70 1.38
C ASP A 13 1.33 -15.30 0.78
N TYR A 14 0.83 -14.26 1.44
CA TYR A 14 0.97 -12.90 0.93
C TYR A 14 2.42 -12.40 0.92
N PHE A 15 3.31 -12.93 1.77
CA PHE A 15 4.74 -12.60 1.73
C PHE A 15 5.39 -13.18 0.48
N THR A 16 5.00 -14.39 0.11
CA THR A 16 5.42 -15.03 -1.15
C THR A 16 5.02 -14.16 -2.35
N MET A 17 3.80 -13.62 -2.33
CA MET A 17 3.31 -12.72 -3.38
C MET A 17 3.98 -11.34 -3.36
N MET A 18 4.34 -10.80 -2.19
CA MET A 18 5.13 -9.57 -2.09
C MET A 18 6.51 -9.75 -2.76
N ASP A 19 7.20 -10.85 -2.47
CA ASP A 19 8.49 -11.18 -3.09
C ASP A 19 8.38 -11.31 -4.62
N LEU A 20 7.32 -11.99 -5.10
CA LEU A 20 7.04 -12.14 -6.53
C LEU A 20 6.83 -10.79 -7.21
N VAL A 21 6.04 -9.90 -6.62
CA VAL A 21 5.74 -8.57 -7.18
C VAL A 21 7.01 -7.72 -7.22
N GLU A 22 7.78 -7.68 -6.13
CA GLU A 22 9.05 -6.93 -6.06
C GLU A 22 10.02 -7.36 -7.17
N GLN A 23 10.20 -8.68 -7.35
CA GLN A 23 11.05 -9.23 -8.40
C GLN A 23 10.52 -8.94 -9.80
N LEU A 24 9.22 -9.11 -10.03
CA LEU A 24 8.59 -8.88 -11.33
C LEU A 24 8.83 -7.44 -11.82
N PHE A 25 8.60 -6.45 -10.96
CA PHE A 25 8.79 -5.04 -11.32
C PHE A 25 10.26 -4.67 -11.48
N ARG A 26 11.14 -5.20 -10.62
CA ARG A 26 12.60 -5.00 -10.74
C ARG A 26 13.12 -5.51 -12.08
N GLU A 27 12.80 -6.75 -12.43
CA GLU A 27 13.29 -7.37 -13.67
C GLU A 27 12.65 -6.74 -14.91
N ALA A 28 11.37 -6.34 -14.85
CA ALA A 28 10.74 -5.59 -15.93
C ALA A 28 11.42 -4.23 -16.17
N ALA A 29 11.74 -3.49 -15.09
CA ALA A 29 12.46 -2.21 -15.20
C ALA A 29 13.84 -2.39 -15.83
N LEU A 30 14.60 -3.41 -15.43
CA LEU A 30 15.89 -3.75 -16.05
C LEU A 30 15.74 -4.17 -17.52
N ALA A 31 14.79 -5.03 -17.84
CA ALA A 31 14.59 -5.54 -19.20
C ALA A 31 14.19 -4.43 -20.19
N VAL A 32 13.32 -3.51 -19.77
CA VAL A 32 12.81 -2.44 -20.65
C VAL A 32 13.74 -1.23 -20.69
N ARG A 33 14.41 -0.89 -19.58
CA ARG A 33 15.18 0.36 -19.47
C ARG A 33 16.67 0.20 -19.18
N GLY A 34 17.12 -0.97 -18.73
CA GLY A 34 18.49 -1.19 -18.28
C GLY A 34 18.87 -0.48 -16.97
N SER A 35 17.91 0.13 -16.27
CA SER A 35 18.13 0.84 -15.00
C SER A 35 16.91 0.76 -14.09
N LEU A 36 17.16 0.71 -12.79
CA LEU A 36 16.17 0.70 -11.71
C LEU A 36 15.80 2.10 -11.22
N LEU A 37 16.63 3.10 -11.53
CA LEU A 37 16.40 4.49 -11.18
C LEU A 37 15.84 5.23 -12.40
N PHE A 38 14.70 5.89 -12.24
CA PHE A 38 14.08 6.69 -13.29
C PHE A 38 13.09 7.70 -12.79
N GLU A 39 12.85 8.73 -13.59
CA GLU A 39 11.82 9.72 -13.32
C GLU A 39 10.46 9.27 -13.88
N PHE A 40 9.41 9.43 -13.08
CA PHE A 40 8.03 9.26 -13.48
C PHE A 40 7.19 10.41 -12.92
N GLN A 41 6.55 11.17 -13.82
CA GLN A 41 5.71 12.32 -13.46
C GLN A 41 6.40 13.34 -12.53
N GLY A 42 7.68 13.66 -12.79
CA GLY A 42 8.44 14.62 -11.98
C GLY A 42 9.00 14.05 -10.67
N ARG A 43 8.82 12.75 -10.42
CA ARG A 43 9.32 12.06 -9.22
C ARG A 43 10.36 11.01 -9.60
N GLU A 44 11.51 11.05 -8.95
CA GLU A 44 12.48 9.96 -9.02
C GLU A 44 11.93 8.72 -8.30
N LEU A 45 11.93 7.60 -9.01
CA LEU A 45 11.55 6.29 -8.53
C LEU A 45 12.76 5.37 -8.56
N ASP A 46 12.96 4.66 -7.46
CA ASP A 46 13.94 3.59 -7.33
C ASP A 46 13.20 2.25 -7.21
N MET A 47 13.38 1.37 -8.21
CA MET A 47 12.83 0.02 -8.23
C MET A 47 13.76 -1.02 -7.59
N ALA A 48 14.82 -0.60 -6.90
CA ALA A 48 15.62 -1.50 -6.08
C ALA A 48 14.79 -2.16 -4.97
N THR A 49 15.09 -3.42 -4.71
CA THR A 49 14.46 -4.25 -3.68
C THR A 49 15.44 -4.45 -2.53
N PRO A 50 14.98 -4.70 -1.29
CA PRO A 50 13.58 -4.90 -0.88
C PRO A 50 12.80 -3.59 -0.70
N TRP A 51 11.49 -3.61 -0.98
CA TRP A 51 10.60 -2.47 -0.72
C TRP A 51 10.18 -2.38 0.75
N ARG A 52 9.82 -1.18 1.21
CA ARG A 52 9.26 -0.97 2.56
C ARG A 52 7.94 -1.74 2.67
N ARG A 53 7.89 -2.71 3.60
CA ARG A 53 6.66 -3.36 4.05
C ARG A 53 6.19 -2.68 5.32
N SER A 54 4.93 -2.30 5.38
CA SER A 54 4.36 -1.61 6.56
C SER A 54 2.90 -1.99 6.71
N ARG A 55 2.44 -2.04 7.96
CA ARG A 55 1.02 -2.27 8.22
C ARG A 55 0.23 -1.00 8.00
N LEU A 56 -1.00 -1.14 7.53
CA LEU A 56 -1.86 0.01 7.25
C LEU A 56 -2.17 0.82 8.52
N ASP A 57 -2.41 0.17 9.65
CA ASP A 57 -2.67 0.83 10.94
C ASP A 57 -1.47 1.65 11.42
N GLU A 58 -0.24 1.16 11.23
CA GLU A 58 0.99 1.89 11.53
C GLU A 58 1.12 3.15 10.66
N LEU A 59 0.90 3.03 9.34
CA LEU A 59 0.99 4.15 8.41
C LEU A 59 -0.07 5.23 8.70
N VAL A 60 -1.31 4.82 8.97
CA VAL A 60 -2.39 5.74 9.32
C VAL A 60 -2.11 6.40 10.67
N SER A 61 -1.58 5.66 11.64
CA SER A 61 -1.19 6.21 12.95
C SER A 61 -0.07 7.24 12.83
N GLU A 62 0.93 6.98 11.99
CA GLU A 62 2.02 7.91 11.67
C GLU A 62 1.47 9.20 11.07
N ALA A 63 0.59 9.07 10.07
CA ALA A 63 -0.01 10.22 9.40
C ALA A 63 -0.95 11.04 10.30
N ALA A 64 -1.69 10.38 11.21
CA ALA A 64 -2.62 11.01 12.14
C ALA A 64 -1.95 11.52 13.44
N GLY A 65 -0.66 11.22 13.65
CA GLY A 65 0.07 11.61 14.85
C GLY A 65 -0.43 10.95 16.15
N ARG A 66 -1.22 9.88 16.06
CA ARG A 66 -1.75 9.12 17.21
C ARG A 66 -1.99 7.67 16.85
N THR A 67 -1.90 6.79 17.84
CA THR A 67 -2.17 5.35 17.64
C THR A 67 -3.63 5.12 17.30
N LEU A 68 -3.89 4.56 16.12
CA LEU A 68 -5.20 4.17 15.62
C LEU A 68 -5.18 2.68 15.28
N THR A 69 -6.16 1.94 15.79
CA THR A 69 -6.28 0.50 15.54
C THR A 69 -7.70 0.17 15.07
N LEU A 70 -7.88 -1.01 14.48
CA LEU A 70 -9.20 -1.49 14.04
C LEU A 70 -10.25 -1.57 15.17
N SER A 71 -9.82 -1.68 16.43
CA SER A 71 -10.72 -1.69 17.58
C SER A 71 -11.16 -0.29 18.02
N ASP A 72 -10.52 0.77 17.53
CA ASP A 72 -10.79 2.15 17.91
C ASP A 72 -11.69 2.86 16.87
N GLU A 73 -12.95 2.44 16.77
CA GLU A 73 -13.88 3.04 15.81
C GLU A 73 -14.06 4.55 16.03
N ALA A 74 -14.18 4.96 17.30
CA ALA A 74 -14.38 6.37 17.65
C ALA A 74 -13.17 7.21 17.23
N GLY A 75 -11.95 6.75 17.53
CA GLY A 75 -10.72 7.43 17.13
C GLY A 75 -10.51 7.45 15.61
N LEU A 76 -10.88 6.39 14.90
CA LEU A 76 -10.83 6.35 13.43
C LEU A 76 -11.78 7.38 12.80
N ARG A 77 -13.03 7.46 13.30
CA ARG A 77 -14.00 8.47 12.83
C ARG A 77 -13.54 9.89 13.12
N ALA A 78 -13.01 10.13 14.31
CA ALA A 78 -12.49 11.44 14.69
C ALA A 78 -11.27 11.84 13.84
N ALA A 79 -10.38 10.90 13.52
CA ALA A 79 -9.22 11.16 12.68
C ALA A 79 -9.65 11.45 11.25
N ALA A 80 -10.61 10.70 10.74
CA ALA A 80 -11.18 10.95 9.42
C ALA A 80 -11.79 12.36 9.32
N ASP A 81 -12.55 12.81 10.33
CA ASP A 81 -13.13 14.16 10.36
C ASP A 81 -12.04 15.25 10.40
N GLU A 82 -11.04 15.09 11.28
CA GLU A 82 -9.89 16.00 11.42
C GLU A 82 -9.10 16.16 10.12
N HIS A 83 -8.92 15.06 9.38
CA HIS A 83 -8.21 15.04 8.10
C HIS A 83 -9.12 15.20 6.87
N HIS A 84 -10.41 15.53 7.08
CA HIS A 84 -11.40 15.73 6.01
C HIS A 84 -11.57 14.53 5.07
N VAL A 85 -11.43 13.32 5.59
CA VAL A 85 -11.71 12.06 4.90
C VAL A 85 -13.20 11.75 5.01
N LEU A 86 -13.86 11.57 3.86
CA LEU A 86 -15.28 11.23 3.81
C LEU A 86 -15.52 9.85 4.44
N VAL A 87 -16.41 9.79 5.43
CA VAL A 87 -16.89 8.54 6.04
C VAL A 87 -18.40 8.48 5.95
N GLU A 88 -18.92 7.44 5.29
CA GLU A 88 -20.36 7.24 5.19
C GLU A 88 -20.95 6.58 6.43
N LYS A 89 -22.25 6.83 6.64
CA LYS A 89 -23.02 6.17 7.68
C LYS A 89 -23.09 4.67 7.39
N GLY A 90 -22.53 3.85 8.28
CA GLY A 90 -22.53 2.39 8.18
C GLY A 90 -21.19 1.76 7.80
N TRP A 91 -20.17 2.57 7.47
CA TRP A 91 -18.82 2.02 7.29
C TRP A 91 -18.28 1.47 8.62
N ALA A 92 -17.82 0.22 8.56
CA ALA A 92 -17.14 -0.46 9.67
C ALA A 92 -15.69 0.06 9.84
N PRO A 93 -15.05 -0.14 11.01
CA PRO A 93 -13.69 0.35 11.28
C PRO A 93 -12.67 -0.02 10.21
N GLY A 94 -12.73 -1.24 9.67
CA GLY A 94 -11.85 -1.69 8.59
C GLY A 94 -11.97 -0.86 7.31
N LYS A 95 -13.17 -0.37 6.99
CA LYS A 95 -13.40 0.50 5.82
C LYS A 95 -13.06 1.96 6.09
N ILE A 96 -13.06 2.39 7.35
CA ILE A 96 -12.62 3.74 7.73
C ILE A 96 -11.08 3.80 7.70
N LEU A 97 -10.41 2.72 8.10
CA LEU A 97 -8.95 2.61 8.08
C LEU A 97 -8.37 2.48 6.64
N ALA A 98 -9.14 1.92 5.68
CA ALA A 98 -8.70 1.56 4.32
C ALA A 98 -9.56 2.15 3.21
#